data_AF-A0A973KRH6-F1
#
_entry.id   AF-A0A973KRH6-F1
#
_cell.length_a   1.000
_cell.length_b   1.000
_cell.length_c   1.000
_cell.angle_alpha   90.00
_cell.angle_beta   90.00
_cell.angle_gamma   90.00
#
_symmetry.space_group_name_H-M   'P 1'
#
loop_
_entity.id
_entity.type
_entity.pdbx_description
1 polymer ?
#
loop_
_entity_poly.entity_id
_entity_poly.type
_entity_poly.pdbx_seq_one_letter_code
_entity_poly.pdbx_strand_id
1 'polypeptide(L)' 'MTSSTDTDEHPEVTEISALAEGLLPPDRTADVRGHLAACELCADVQASLDEIRSLLGTLPGPVQMPADIAGRIDAAL' A
#
# COMPACT_ATOMS: atom_id res chain seq x y z
N MET A 1 -3.33 10.98 -16.48
CA MET A 1 -4.12 9.78 -16.80
C MET A 1 -4.96 9.50 -15.58
N THR A 2 -6.14 10.09 -15.51
CA THR A 2 -7.13 9.88 -14.44
C THR A 2 -8.04 8.75 -14.93
N SER A 3 -7.92 7.54 -14.39
CA SER A 3 -9.03 6.58 -14.50
C SER A 3 -10.15 7.12 -13.62
N SER A 4 -11.22 7.57 -14.27
CA SER A 4 -12.48 7.88 -13.62
C SER A 4 -13.44 6.71 -13.87
N THR A 5 -13.97 6.18 -12.75
CA THR A 5 -15.31 5.59 -12.63
C THR A 5 -15.46 4.09 -12.94
N ASP A 6 -15.28 3.27 -11.89
CA ASP A 6 -16.15 2.11 -11.62
C ASP A 6 -16.82 2.28 -10.24
N THR A 7 -17.44 3.44 -10.04
CA THR A 7 -17.72 4.06 -8.72
C THR A 7 -18.89 3.45 -7.93
N ASP A 8 -19.47 2.31 -8.32
CA ASP A 8 -20.56 1.71 -7.51
C ASP A 8 -20.35 0.25 -7.08
N GLU A 9 -19.38 -0.49 -7.65
CA GLU A 9 -19.20 -1.91 -7.27
C GLU A 9 -17.79 -2.25 -6.77
N HIS A 10 -16.74 -1.56 -7.18
CA HIS A 10 -15.36 -1.91 -6.78
C HIS A 10 -14.60 -0.71 -6.19
N PRO A 11 -13.80 -0.91 -5.13
CA PRO A 11 -12.90 0.11 -4.61
C PRO A 11 -11.84 0.47 -5.64
N GLU A 12 -11.45 1.74 -5.65
CA GLU A 12 -10.43 2.23 -6.59
C GLU A 12 -9.08 1.57 -6.32
N VAL A 13 -8.26 1.38 -7.36
CA VAL A 13 -6.93 0.76 -7.23
C VAL A 13 -6.06 1.55 -6.24
N THR A 14 -6.21 2.87 -6.20
CA THR A 14 -5.53 3.76 -5.24
C THR A 14 -5.95 3.51 -3.80
N GLU A 15 -7.21 3.14 -3.56
CA GLU A 15 -7.69 2.74 -2.23
C GLU A 15 -7.13 1.37 -1.83
N ILE A 16 -7.10 0.40 -2.76
CA ILE A 16 -6.50 -0.92 -2.51
C ILE A 16 -5.00 -0.78 -2.18
N SER A 17 -4.26 0.07 -2.90
CA SER A 17 -2.85 0.34 -2.58
C SER A 17 -2.70 1.06 -1.24
N ALA A 18 -3.54 2.06 -0.96
CA ALA A 18 -3.52 2.78 0.31
C ALA A 18 -3.83 1.87 1.51
N LEU A 19 -4.68 0.85 1.33
CA LEU A 19 -4.96 -0.18 2.33
C LEU A 19 -3.68 -0.96 2.68
N ALA A 20 -2.92 -1.40 1.67
CA ALA A 20 -1.69 -2.17 1.86
C ALA A 20 -0.55 -1.36 2.52
N GLU A 21 -0.63 -0.04 2.42
CA GLU A 21 0.28 0.92 3.04
C GLU A 21 -0.22 1.43 4.41
N GLY A 22 -1.43 1.02 4.83
CA GLY A 22 -2.02 1.45 6.11
C GLY A 22 -2.42 2.93 6.14
N LEU A 23 -2.68 3.52 4.98
CA LEU A 23 -2.99 4.95 4.81
C LEU A 23 -4.50 5.25 4.84
N LEU A 24 -5.35 4.23 4.84
CA LEU A 24 -6.79 4.40 4.90
C LEU A 24 -7.29 4.65 6.34
N PRO A 25 -8.32 5.50 6.53
CA PRO A 25 -9.07 5.57 7.78
C PRO A 25 -9.59 4.20 8.21
N PRO A 26 -9.77 3.94 9.53
CA PRO A 26 -10.18 2.63 10.05
C PRO A 26 -11.53 2.16 9.51
N ASP A 27 -12.50 3.07 9.35
CA ASP A 27 -13.83 2.74 8.82
C ASP A 27 -13.72 2.23 7.37
N ARG A 28 -13.03 2.99 6.50
CA ARG A 28 -12.79 2.60 5.10
C ARG A 28 -11.94 1.35 4.95
N THR A 29 -10.99 1.16 5.85
CA THR A 29 -10.18 -0.04 5.91
C THR A 29 -11.04 -1.30 6.11
N ALA A 30 -12.03 -1.24 6.99
CA ALA A 30 -12.93 -2.37 7.23
C ALA A 30 -13.80 -2.67 6.01
N ASP A 31 -14.35 -1.63 5.38
CA ASP A 31 -15.18 -1.75 4.17
C ASP A 31 -14.42 -2.39 3.01
N VAL A 32 -13.23 -1.86 2.68
CA VAL A 32 -12.40 -2.36 1.57
C VAL A 32 -11.92 -3.80 1.85
N ARG A 33 -11.55 -4.14 3.09
CA ARG A 33 -11.22 -5.53 3.45
C ARG A 33 -12.40 -6.49 3.31
N GLY A 34 -13.60 -6.04 3.70
CA GLY A 34 -14.83 -6.81 3.49
C GLY A 34 -15.07 -7.08 2.02
N HIS A 35 -14.87 -6.06 1.18
CA HIS A 35 -14.99 -6.19 -0.27
C HIS A 35 -13.97 -7.15 -0.90
N LEU A 36 -12.69 -7.03 -0.51
CA LEU A 36 -11.62 -7.91 -0.98
C LEU A 36 -11.88 -9.38 -0.64
N ALA A 37 -12.55 -9.65 0.48
CA ALA A 37 -12.93 -11.01 0.86
C ALA A 37 -14.11 -11.57 0.04
N ALA A 38 -14.94 -10.70 -0.55
CA ALA A 38 -16.14 -11.07 -1.30
C ALA A 38 -15.99 -10.99 -2.82
N CYS A 39 -14.97 -10.28 -3.32
CA CYS A 39 -14.77 -10.01 -4.73
C CYS A 39 -13.40 -10.54 -5.21
N GLU A 40 -13.43 -11.61 -6.00
CA GLU A 40 -12.22 -12.23 -6.57
C GLU A 40 -11.42 -11.24 -7.44
N LEU A 41 -12.10 -10.39 -8.21
CA LEU A 41 -11.44 -9.39 -9.06
C LEU A 41 -10.58 -8.42 -8.23
N CYS A 42 -11.12 -7.92 -7.11
CA CYS A 42 -10.37 -7.00 -6.26
C CYS A 42 -9.25 -7.72 -5.49
N ALA A 43 -9.45 -8.99 -5.11
CA ALA A 43 -8.40 -9.81 -4.51
C ALA A 43 -7.24 -10.05 -5.49
N ASP A 44 -7.53 -10.30 -6.76
CA ASP A 44 -6.52 -10.45 -7.82
C ASP A 44 -5.74 -9.14 -8.06
N VAL A 45 -6.43 -8.00 -8.02
CA VAL A 45 -5.78 -6.68 -8.08
C VAL A 45 -4.85 -6.48 -6.89
N GLN A 46 -5.28 -6.82 -5.67
CA GLN A 46 -4.44 -6.74 -4.48
C GLN A 46 -3.19 -7.64 -4.62
N ALA A 47 -3.36 -8.89 -5.06
CA ALA A 47 -2.25 -9.83 -5.25
C ALA A 47 -1.24 -9.31 -6.29
N SER A 48 -1.74 -8.70 -7.37
CA SER A 48 -0.89 -8.09 -8.40
C SER A 48 -0.08 -6.91 -7.85
N LEU A 49 -0.69 -6.06 -7.02
CA LEU A 49 0.00 -4.95 -6.36
C LEU A 49 1.07 -5.44 -5.37
N ASP A 50 0.76 -6.50 -4.61
CA ASP A 50 1.71 -7.10 -3.68
C ASP A 50 2.91 -7.75 -4.39
N GLU A 51 2.70 -8.37 -5.56
CA GLU A 51 3.79 -8.88 -6.41
C GLU A 51 4.71 -7.74 -6.86
N ILE A 52 4.15 -6.65 -7.39
CA ILE A 52 4.92 -5.48 -7.82
C ILE A 52 5.72 -4.92 -6.63
N ARG A 53 5.11 -4.78 -5.46
CA ARG A 53 5.77 -4.29 -4.25
C ARG A 53 6.93 -5.20 -3.82
N SER A 54 6.74 -6.51 -3.88
CA SER A 54 7.78 -7.49 -3.57
C SER A 54 8.98 -7.32 -4.50
N LEU A 55 8.74 -7.23 -5.82
CA LEU A 55 9.79 -6.99 -6.81
C LEU A 55 10.55 -5.68 -6.53
N LEU A 56 9.83 -4.59 -6.24
CA LEU A 56 10.45 -3.31 -5.90
C LEU A 56 11.26 -3.37 -4.59
N GLY A 57 10.82 -4.16 -3.61
CA GLY A 57 11.52 -4.37 -2.35
C GLY A 57 12.85 -5.13 -2.47
N THR A 58 13.08 -5.84 -3.58
CA THR A 58 14.36 -6.53 -3.85
C THR A 58 15.43 -5.63 -4.47
N LEU A 59 15.07 -4.41 -4.86
CA LEU A 59 16.03 -3.45 -5.38
C LEU A 59 17.01 -3.05 -4.25
N PRO A 60 18.32 -2.91 -4.56
CA PRO A 60 19.29 -2.46 -3.57
C PRO A 60 18.80 -1.15 -2.98
N GLY A 61 18.53 -1.18 -1.67
CA GLY A 61 18.01 -0.05 -0.94
C GLY A 61 18.91 1.18 -1.05
N PRO A 62 18.39 2.37 -0.76
CA PRO A 62 19.19 3.58 -0.71
C PRO A 62 20.44 3.36 0.16
N VAL A 63 21.54 4.02 -0.20
CA VAL A 63 22.79 3.95 0.56
C VAL A 63 22.49 4.16 2.03
N GLN A 64 23.10 3.33 2.89
CA GLN A 64 22.93 3.39 4.33
C GLN A 64 23.05 4.84 4.83
N MET A 65 22.17 5.20 5.76
CA MET A 65 22.18 6.53 6.36
C MET A 65 23.57 6.82 6.94
N PRO A 66 24.16 7.99 6.69
CA PRO A 66 25.43 8.36 7.29
C PRO A 66 25.39 8.24 8.82
N ALA A 67 26.47 7.74 9.41
CA ALA A 67 26.52 7.40 10.83
C ALA A 67 26.28 8.62 11.75
N ASP A 68 26.64 9.82 11.30
CA ASP A 68 26.39 11.07 12.03
C ASP A 68 24.89 11.42 12.09
N ILE A 69 24.13 11.08 11.05
CA ILE A 69 22.68 11.30 11.01
C ILE A 69 21.98 10.23 11.86
N ALA A 70 22.35 8.96 11.71
CA ALA A 70 21.78 7.87 12.50
C ALA A 70 22.01 8.09 14.01
N GLY A 71 23.24 8.44 14.40
CA GLY A 71 23.58 8.70 15.81
C GLY A 71 22.83 9.90 16.41
N ARG A 72 22.46 10.90 15.60
CA ARG A 72 21.62 12.02 16.06
C ARG A 72 20.17 11.62 16.26
N ILE A 73 19.64 10.70 15.46
CA ILE A 73 18.28 10.18 15.60
C ILE A 73 18.17 9.28 16.83
N ASP A 74 19.12 8.34 16.99
CA ASP A 74 19.13 7.42 18.14
C ASP A 74 19.27 8.15 19.48
N ALA A 75 19.97 9.29 19.52
CA ALA A 75 20.07 10.11 20.72
C ALA A 75 18.80 10.89 21.08
N ALA A 76 17.81 10.95 20.16
CA ALA A 76 16.57 11.72 20.31
C ALA A 76 15.32 10.86 20.59
N LEU A 77 15.43 9.53 20.47
CA LEU A 77 14.41 8.54 20.83
C LEU A 77 14.54 8.13 22.31
#